data_AF-A0A2V9HZD8-F1
#
_entry.id   AF-A0A2V9HZD8-F1
#
_cell.length_a   1.000
_cell.length_b   1.000
_cell.length_c   1.000
_cell.angle_alpha   90.00
_cell.angle_beta   90.00
_cell.angle_gamma   90.00
#
_symmetry.space_group_name_H-M   'P 1'
#
loop_
_entity.id
_entity.type
_entity.pdbx_description
1 polymer ?
#
loop_
_entity_poly.entity_id
_entity_poly.type
_entity_poly.pdbx_seq_one_letter_code
_entity_poly.pdbx_strand_id
1 'polypeptide(L)'
;MKERLESHYFVEAAAKLLGVLESFSNSEEEVSITEVARRTGLTYSSAFRPLYTLEKRGYVNRRSGRKRYSLTQGHHRYRIGYASCGNARFTEEVSWSIVMAARKAAVTLLTKNNEFNPSAPPR
;
A
#
# COMPACT_ATOMS: atom_id res chain seq x y z
N MET A 1 33.91 -9.44 12.17
CA MET A 1 33.18 -8.92 13.36
C MET A 1 32.04 -7.95 13.02
N LYS A 2 31.76 -7.65 11.74
CA LYS A 2 30.68 -6.73 11.32
C LYS A 2 29.31 -7.42 11.19
N GLU A 3 29.28 -8.65 10.68
CA GLU A 3 28.06 -9.47 10.52
C GLU A 3 27.34 -9.81 11.84
N ARG A 4 28.09 -10.02 12.94
CA ARG A 4 27.50 -10.33 14.25
C ARG A 4 26.75 -9.15 14.87
N LEU A 5 27.15 -7.91 14.57
CA LEU A 5 26.50 -6.69 15.06
C LEU A 5 25.23 -6.37 14.27
N GLU A 6 25.26 -6.55 12.94
CA GLU A 6 24.07 -6.44 12.06
C GLU A 6 22.94 -7.36 12.54
N SER A 7 23.28 -8.60 12.92
CA SER A 7 22.33 -9.58 13.44
C SER A 7 21.63 -9.18 14.74
N HIS A 8 22.23 -8.31 15.57
CA HIS A 8 21.61 -7.89 16.84
C HIS A 8 20.58 -6.79 16.66
N TYR A 9 20.72 -5.97 15.63
CA TYR A 9 19.75 -4.92 15.29
C TYR A 9 18.66 -5.40 14.32
N PHE A 10 18.87 -6.56 13.69
CA PHE A 10 17.89 -7.15 12.77
C PHE A 10 16.70 -7.73 13.53
N VAL A 11 15.53 -7.13 13.33
CA VAL A 11 14.28 -7.61 13.92
C VAL A 11 13.60 -8.57 12.95
N GLU A 12 13.88 -9.86 13.11
CA GLU A 12 13.34 -10.96 12.29
C GLU A 12 11.82 -10.89 12.09
N ALA A 13 11.08 -10.50 13.14
CA ALA A 13 9.63 -10.37 13.07
C ALA A 13 9.19 -9.22 12.15
N ALA A 14 9.90 -8.09 12.17
CA ALA A 14 9.65 -6.96 11.29
C ALA A 14 9.95 -7.32 9.84
N ALA A 15 11.08 -8.00 9.60
CA ALA A 15 11.44 -8.49 8.26
C ALA A 15 10.36 -9.44 7.69
N LYS A 16 9.82 -10.36 8.49
CA LYS A 16 8.72 -11.24 8.06
C LYS A 16 7.43 -10.49 7.76
N LEU A 17 7.08 -9.48 8.56
CA LEU A 17 5.90 -8.64 8.31
C LEU A 17 6.06 -7.85 7.00
N LEU A 18 7.22 -7.22 6.79
CA LEU A 18 7.52 -6.47 5.58
C LEU A 18 7.54 -7.38 4.34
N GLY A 19 8.22 -8.52 4.40
CA GLY A 19 8.24 -9.48 3.29
C GLY A 19 6.86 -9.99 2.90
N VAL A 20 5.94 -10.16 3.86
CA VAL A 20 4.54 -10.48 3.56
C VAL A 20 3.85 -9.32 2.84
N LEU A 21 4.03 -8.07 3.27
CA LEU A 21 3.47 -6.90 2.57
C LEU A 21 4.01 -6.75 1.15
N GLU A 22 5.30 -7.00 0.96
CA GLU A 22 5.99 -6.92 -0.33
C GLU A 22 5.63 -8.09 -1.27
N SER A 23 5.05 -9.18 -0.75
CA SER A 23 4.62 -10.32 -1.57
C SER A 23 3.39 -10.02 -2.45
N PHE A 24 2.72 -8.89 -2.24
CA PHE A 24 1.61 -8.41 -3.04
C PHE A 24 2.13 -7.45 -4.12
N SER A 25 1.75 -7.67 -5.37
CA SER A 25 2.18 -6.87 -6.51
C SER A 25 1.49 -5.50 -6.54
N ASN A 26 0.23 -5.45 -6.09
CA ASN A 26 -0.55 -4.23 -5.95
C ASN A 26 -1.71 -4.44 -4.96
N SER A 27 -2.48 -3.39 -4.71
CA SER A 27 -3.62 -3.43 -3.77
C SER A 27 -4.86 -4.16 -4.27
N GLU A 28 -4.98 -4.37 -5.58
CA GLU A 28 -6.11 -5.09 -6.18
C GLU A 28 -5.86 -6.61 -6.20
N GLU A 29 -4.61 -7.04 -6.07
CA GLU A 29 -4.23 -8.43 -6.08
C GLU A 29 -4.79 -9.19 -4.85
N GLU A 30 -5.43 -10.33 -5.12
CA GLU A 30 -5.92 -11.26 -4.10
C GLU A 30 -5.04 -12.51 -3.95
N VAL A 31 -4.27 -12.55 -2.88
CA VAL A 31 -3.25 -13.59 -2.63
C VAL A 31 -3.71 -14.54 -1.51
N SER A 32 -3.52 -15.85 -1.67
CA SER A 32 -3.77 -16.83 -0.61
C SER A 32 -2.56 -16.95 0.33
N ILE A 33 -2.75 -17.52 1.53
CA ILE A 33 -1.63 -17.77 2.47
C ILE A 33 -0.57 -18.67 1.83
N THR A 34 -0.98 -19.67 1.04
CA THR A 34 -0.07 -20.57 0.34
C THR A 34 0.78 -19.84 -0.70
N GLU A 35 0.21 -18.87 -1.39
CA GLU A 35 0.93 -18.07 -2.37
C GLU A 35 1.87 -17.07 -1.68
N VAL A 36 1.45 -16.45 -0.57
CA VAL A 36 2.34 -15.63 0.28
C VAL A 36 3.52 -16.47 0.79
N ALA A 37 3.26 -17.67 1.32
CA ALA A 37 4.29 -18.60 1.79
C ALA A 37 5.28 -18.94 0.68
N ARG A 38 4.79 -19.26 -0.53
CA ARG A 38 5.61 -19.54 -1.71
C ARG A 38 6.48 -18.34 -2.12
N ARG A 39 5.90 -17.13 -2.18
CA ARG A 39 6.60 -15.90 -2.59
C ARG A 39 7.65 -15.45 -1.59
N THR A 40 7.40 -15.68 -0.30
CA THR A 40 8.29 -15.25 0.80
C THR A 40 9.28 -16.33 1.24
N GLY A 41 9.18 -17.56 0.71
CA GLY A 41 9.97 -18.71 1.16
C GLY A 41 9.63 -19.18 2.59
N LEU A 42 8.51 -18.71 3.16
CA LEU A 42 8.06 -19.06 4.49
C LEU A 42 7.22 -20.35 4.49
N THR A 43 7.18 -21.04 5.62
CA THR A 43 6.18 -22.09 5.84
C THR A 43 4.79 -21.48 6.01
N TYR A 44 3.72 -22.25 5.75
CA TYR A 44 2.34 -21.79 5.92
C TYR A 44 2.10 -21.16 7.31
N SER A 45 2.54 -21.82 8.38
CA SER A 45 2.38 -21.31 9.75
C SER A 45 3.17 -20.02 9.99
N SER A 46 4.37 -19.92 9.40
CA SER A 46 5.21 -18.72 9.49
C SER A 46 4.68 -17.54 8.70
N ALA A 47 3.97 -17.77 7.58
CA ALA A 47 3.29 -16.72 6.81
C ALA A 47 1.93 -16.33 7.42
N PHE A 48 1.25 -17.28 8.07
CA PHE A 48 -0.05 -17.04 8.69
C PHE A 48 0.01 -16.04 9.84
N ARG A 49 1.03 -16.11 10.72
CA ARG A 49 1.13 -15.22 11.89
C ARG A 49 1.33 -13.73 11.50
N PRO A 50 2.22 -13.38 10.56
CA PRO A 50 2.30 -12.03 10.01
C PRO A 50 1.00 -11.59 9.34
N LEU A 51 0.40 -12.42 8.47
CA LEU A 51 -0.87 -12.09 7.80
C LEU A 51 -1.98 -11.78 8.80
N TYR A 52 -2.14 -12.61 9.83
CA TYR A 52 -3.11 -12.39 10.90
C TYR A 52 -2.86 -11.05 11.62
N THR A 53 -1.60 -10.77 11.94
CA THR A 53 -1.22 -9.52 12.62
C THR A 53 -1.51 -8.30 11.75
N LEU A 54 -1.12 -8.35 10.48
CA LEU A 54 -1.36 -7.29 9.51
C LEU A 54 -2.86 -7.08 9.26
N GLU A 55 -3.66 -8.14 9.22
CA GLU A 55 -5.13 -8.08 9.12
C GLU A 55 -5.71 -7.35 10.33
N LYS A 56 -5.32 -7.74 11.55
CA LYS A 56 -5.79 -7.08 12.78
C LYS A 56 -5.35 -5.63 12.91
N ARG A 57 -4.23 -5.27 12.29
CA ARG A 57 -3.72 -3.89 12.22
C ARG A 57 -4.27 -3.11 11.02
N GLY A 58 -5.09 -3.73 10.20
CA GLY A 58 -5.71 -3.15 9.01
C GLY A 58 -4.89 -3.29 7.73
N TYR A 59 -3.57 -3.45 7.80
CA TYR A 59 -2.65 -3.44 6.65
C TYR A 59 -3.08 -4.31 5.46
N VAL A 60 -3.68 -5.47 5.75
CA VAL A 60 -4.31 -6.34 4.75
C VAL A 60 -5.78 -6.58 5.08
N ASN A 61 -6.60 -6.72 4.04
CA ASN A 61 -8.00 -7.10 4.16
C ASN A 61 -8.17 -8.55 3.73
N ARG A 62 -8.82 -9.34 4.58
CA ARG A 62 -9.29 -10.67 4.22
C ARG A 62 -10.64 -10.55 3.49
N ARG A 63 -10.74 -11.15 2.31
CA ARG A 63 -11.96 -11.09 1.50
C ARG A 63 -13.01 -12.05 2.05
N SER A 64 -14.25 -11.57 2.21
CA SER A 64 -15.35 -12.40 2.71
C SER A 64 -15.62 -13.58 1.77
N GLY A 65 -15.80 -14.78 2.34
CA GLY A 65 -16.05 -16.01 1.58
C GLY A 65 -14.84 -16.62 0.88
N ARG A 66 -13.66 -15.97 0.86
CA ARG A 66 -12.43 -16.51 0.24
C ARG A 66 -11.28 -16.49 1.25
N LYS A 67 -10.46 -17.54 1.30
CA LYS A 67 -9.19 -17.55 2.10
C LYS A 67 -8.09 -16.72 1.40
N ARG A 68 -8.43 -15.52 0.95
CA ARG A 68 -7.57 -14.60 0.20
C ARG A 68 -7.48 -13.24 0.90
N TYR A 69 -6.35 -12.60 0.69
CA TYR A 69 -5.95 -11.33 1.28
C TYR A 69 -5.63 -10.34 0.17
N SER A 70 -5.82 -9.05 0.45
CA SER A 70 -5.41 -7.93 -0.41
C SER A 70 -4.81 -6.84 0.45
N LEU A 71 -3.88 -6.04 -0.08
CA LEU A 71 -3.41 -4.86 0.66
C LEU A 71 -4.58 -3.89 0.82
N THR A 72 -4.77 -3.37 2.02
CA THR A 72 -5.83 -2.39 2.24
C THR A 72 -5.35 -1.02 1.71
N GLN A 73 -6.16 -0.40 0.85
CA GLN A 73 -5.83 0.89 0.26
C GLN A 73 -5.94 2.02 1.31
N GLY A 74 -4.86 2.80 1.45
CA GLY A 74 -4.86 4.04 2.23
C GLY A 74 -4.79 3.86 3.75
N HIS A 75 -3.88 3.02 4.26
CA HIS A 75 -3.47 3.02 5.70
C HIS A 75 -2.83 4.31 6.18
N HIS A 76 -2.50 5.20 5.26
CA HIS A 76 -2.03 6.51 5.60
C HIS A 76 -3.19 7.24 6.28
N ARG A 77 -3.01 7.56 7.57
CA ARG A 77 -3.96 8.28 8.43
C ARG A 77 -4.51 9.56 7.78
N TYR A 78 -3.83 10.10 6.78
CA TYR A 78 -4.21 11.30 6.05
C TYR A 78 -4.30 11.01 4.55
N ARG A 79 -5.48 11.26 3.99
CA ARG A 79 -5.73 11.32 2.55
C ARG A 79 -5.94 12.78 2.19
N ILE A 80 -5.26 13.25 1.15
CA ILE A 80 -5.40 14.62 0.65
C ILE A 80 -6.19 14.57 -0.65
N GLY A 81 -7.28 15.32 -0.73
CA GLY A 81 -8.00 15.55 -1.98
C GLY A 81 -7.42 16.76 -2.71
N TYR A 82 -7.03 16.58 -3.96
CA TYR A 82 -6.64 17.68 -4.85
C TYR A 82 -7.59 17.72 -6.05
N ALA A 83 -8.37 18.80 -6.13
CA ALA A 83 -9.25 19.08 -7.24
C ALA A 83 -8.63 20.19 -8.09
N SER A 84 -8.25 19.84 -9.31
CA SER A 84 -7.83 20.80 -10.32
C SER A 84 -9.05 21.36 -11.05
N CYS A 85 -9.00 22.66 -11.35
CA CYS A 85 -9.96 23.32 -12.21
C CYS A 85 -9.24 23.86 -13.45
N GLY A 86 -9.60 23.32 -14.61
CA GLY A 86 -9.20 23.81 -15.91
C GLY A 86 -8.12 22.99 -16.61
N ASN A 87 -7.80 23.42 -17.83
CA ASN A 87 -6.93 22.71 -18.78
C ASN A 87 -5.71 23.55 -19.21
N ALA A 88 -5.38 24.60 -18.46
CA ALA A 88 -4.19 25.40 -18.74
C ALA A 88 -2.92 24.61 -18.43
N ARG A 89 -1.85 24.82 -19.22
CA ARG A 89 -0.54 24.18 -19.03
C ARG A 89 0.01 24.36 -17.60
N PHE A 90 -0.19 25.54 -17.00
CA PHE A 90 0.18 25.79 -15.62
C PHE A 90 -0.53 24.85 -14.63
N THR A 91 -1.81 24.58 -14.85
CA THR A 91 -2.61 23.68 -14.02
C THR A 91 -2.10 22.24 -14.10
N GLU A 92 -1.68 21.79 -15.28
CA GLU A 92 -1.06 20.47 -15.48
C GLU A 92 0.27 20.37 -14.72
N GLU A 93 1.13 21.38 -14.85
CA GLU A 93 2.43 21.45 -14.17
C GLU A 93 2.27 21.44 -12.64
N VAL A 94 1.31 22.21 -12.11
CA VAL A 94 0.98 22.21 -10.68
C VAL A 94 0.44 20.85 -10.25
N SER A 95 -0.51 20.28 -10.98
CA SER A 95 -1.09 18.96 -10.67
C SER A 95 -0.01 17.89 -10.59
N TRP A 96 0.89 17.87 -11.58
CA TRP A 96 2.02 16.95 -11.64
C TRP A 96 2.97 17.15 -10.44
N SER A 97 3.30 18.39 -10.09
CA SER A 97 4.16 18.68 -8.94
C SER A 97 3.57 18.18 -7.61
N ILE A 98 2.25 18.30 -7.42
CA ILE A 98 1.54 17.84 -6.22
C ILE A 98 1.53 16.31 -6.15
N VAL A 99 1.29 15.63 -7.29
CA VAL A 99 1.39 14.16 -7.38
C VAL A 99 2.79 13.68 -7.01
N MET A 100 3.83 14.35 -7.52
CA MET A 100 5.22 13.99 -7.23
C MET A 100 5.59 14.26 -5.76
N ALA A 101 5.13 15.37 -5.18
CA ALA A 101 5.34 15.67 -3.77
C ALA A 101 4.64 14.64 -2.86
N ALA A 102 3.40 14.28 -3.17
CA ALA A 102 2.66 13.26 -2.42
C ALA A 102 3.35 11.89 -2.48
N ARG A 103 3.86 11.49 -3.65
CA ARG A 103 4.67 10.26 -3.81
C ARG A 103 5.92 10.29 -2.93
N LYS A 104 6.68 11.40 -2.96
CA LYS A 104 7.89 11.56 -2.14
C LYS A 104 7.59 11.53 -0.65
N ALA A 105 6.44 12.08 -0.23
CA ALA A 105 6.02 12.14 1.17
C ALA A 105 5.28 10.88 1.64
N ALA A 106 5.10 9.86 0.77
CA ALA A 106 4.26 8.69 1.03
C ALA A 106 2.85 9.06 1.54
N VAL A 107 2.26 10.11 0.96
CA VAL A 107 0.89 10.54 1.25
C VAL A 107 -0.03 10.08 0.14
N THR A 108 -1.18 9.50 0.51
CA THR A 108 -2.22 9.17 -0.44
C THR A 108 -2.90 10.46 -0.94
N LEU A 109 -2.71 10.76 -2.23
CA LEU A 109 -3.34 11.88 -2.92
C LEU A 109 -4.46 11.35 -3.83
N LEU A 110 -5.67 11.85 -3.62
CA LEU A 110 -6.81 11.63 -4.51
C LEU A 110 -6.89 12.82 -5.46
N THR A 111 -6.72 12.60 -6.76
CA THR A 111 -6.74 13.66 -7.78
C THR A 111 -8.02 13.63 -8.59
N LYS A 112 -8.65 14.79 -8.78
CA LYS A 112 -9.80 14.96 -9.69
C LYS A 112 -9.57 16.18 -10.58
N ASN A 113 -9.73 16.03 -11.89
CA ASN A 113 -9.85 17.17 -12.80
C ASN A 113 -11.33 17.38 -13.09
N ASN A 114 -11.87 18.53 -12.70
CA ASN A 114 -13.29 18.83 -12.92
C ASN A 114 -13.57 19.39 -14.32
N GLU A 115 -12.55 19.68 -15.14
CA GLU A 115 -12.69 20.21 -16.52
C GLU A 115 -13.67 21.41 -16.63
N PHE A 116 -13.65 22.31 -15.64
CA PHE A 116 -14.61 23.42 -15.50
C PHE A 116 -16.08 23.03 -15.28
N ASN A 117 -16.38 21.76 -15.06
CA ASN A 117 -17.71 21.26 -14.72
C ASN A 117 -17.83 21.03 -13.20
N PRO A 118 -18.52 21.91 -12.45
CA PRO A 118 -18.67 21.78 -11.01
C PRO A 118 -19.51 20.55 -10.59
N SER A 119 -20.30 19.98 -11.51
CA SER A 119 -21.17 18.82 -11.27
C SER A 119 -20.61 17.50 -11.81
N ALA A 120 -19.35 17.48 -12.29
CA ALA A 120 -18.75 16.25 -12.81
C ALA A 120 -18.71 15.15 -11.73
N PRO A 121 -19.17 13.92 -12.01
CA PRO A 121 -19.10 12.83 -11.04
C PRO A 121 -17.63 12.43 -10.74
N PRO A 122 -17.33 11.88 -9.55
CA PRO A 122 -16.02 11.26 -9.30
C PRO A 122 -15.82 10.08 -10.25
N ARG A 123 -14.66 10.00 -10.92
CA ARG A 123 -14.21 8.83 -11.69
C ARG A 123 -13.35 7.93 -10.81
#